data_AF-A0A7Y3EUK8-F1
#
_entry.id   AF-A0A7Y3EUK8-F1
#
_cell.length_a   1.000
_cell.length_b   1.000
_cell.length_c   1.000
_cell.angle_alpha   90.00
_cell.angle_beta   90.00
_cell.angle_gamma   90.00
#
_symmetry.space_group_name_H-M   'P 1'
#
loop_
_entity.id
_entity.type
_entity.pdbx_description
1 polymer ?
#
loop_
_entity_poly.entity_id
_entity_poly.type
_entity_poly.pdbx_seq_one_letter_code
_entity_poly.pdbx_strand_id
1 'polypeptide(L)'
;MNNKNIDVQVIAIIPARYKSNRFPGKPLALINGKPMIQHVVERAQQVEILSRVVVATDDRRIAEVVSSFGVEYVMTRDNHVSGSD
;
A
#
# COMPACT_ATOMS: atom_id res chain seq x y z
N MET A 1 31.07 25.10 8.60
CA MET A 1 29.97 24.94 7.63
C MET A 1 29.21 23.68 8.04
N ASN A 2 27.97 23.84 8.50
CA ASN A 2 27.17 22.73 9.03
C ASN A 2 26.64 21.86 7.87
N ASN A 3 27.29 20.74 7.59
CA ASN A 3 26.67 19.67 6.81
C ASN A 3 25.63 18.99 7.70
N LYS A 4 24.38 19.49 7.66
CA LYS A 4 23.25 18.66 8.04
C LYS A 4 23.15 17.56 6.99
N ASN A 5 23.63 16.35 7.31
CA ASN A 5 23.18 15.15 6.63
C ASN A 5 21.66 15.11 6.84
N ILE A 6 20.90 15.37 5.77
CA ILE A 6 19.45 15.18 5.81
C ILE A 6 19.26 13.68 5.76
N ASP A 7 18.84 13.08 6.87
CA ASP A 7 18.29 11.72 6.85
C ASP A 7 17.05 11.75 5.97
N VAL A 8 17.21 11.32 4.72
CA VAL A 8 16.12 11.30 3.74
C VAL A 8 15.18 10.16 4.14
N GLN A 9 13.98 10.51 4.58
CA GLN A 9 12.92 9.53 4.79
C GLN A 9 12.22 9.22 3.48
N VAL A 10 12.40 7.99 2.98
CA VAL A 10 11.68 7.48 1.82
C VAL A 10 10.52 6.60 2.30
N ILE A 11 9.32 6.88 1.81
CA ILE A 11 8.09 6.16 2.17
C ILE A 11 7.50 5.55 0.91
N ALA A 12 7.16 4.26 0.95
CA ALA A 12 6.37 3.64 -0.10
C ALA A 12 4.87 3.75 0.22
N ILE A 13 4.12 4.34 -0.71
CA ILE A 13 2.66 4.32 -0.71
C ILE A 13 2.21 3.31 -1.75
N ILE A 14 1.38 2.35 -1.35
CA ILE A 14 0.83 1.31 -2.24
C ILE A 14 -0.66 1.59 -2.44
N PRO A 15 -1.09 2.16 -3.59
CA PRO A 15 -2.50 2.34 -3.89
C PRO A 15 -3.19 0.99 -4.13
N ALA A 16 -4.24 0.69 -3.37
CA ALA A 16 -5.02 -0.53 -3.47
C ALA A 16 -6.51 -0.21 -3.53
N ARG A 17 -7.08 -0.23 -4.74
CA ARG A 17 -8.50 0.06 -4.97
C ARG A 17 -9.29 -1.21 -5.21
N TYR A 18 -10.51 -1.25 -4.71
CA TYR A 18 -11.40 -2.41 -4.90
C TYR A 18 -12.00 -2.45 -6.32
N LYS A 19 -12.43 -1.29 -6.82
CA LYS A 19 -13.09 -1.13 -8.12
C LYS A 19 -12.06 -1.25 -9.26
N SER A 20 -11.95 -2.44 -9.83
CA SER A 20 -11.17 -2.72 -11.05
C SER A 20 -12.11 -3.34 -12.08
N ASN A 21 -12.21 -2.74 -13.27
CA ASN A 21 -13.19 -3.14 -14.28
C ASN A 21 -13.00 -4.59 -14.76
N ARG A 22 -11.75 -5.03 -14.90
CA ARG A 22 -11.42 -6.38 -15.40
C ARG A 22 -11.21 -7.41 -14.30
N PHE A 23 -10.98 -6.97 -13.06
CA PHE A 23 -10.78 -7.85 -11.92
C PHE A 23 -11.19 -7.16 -10.62
N PRO A 24 -12.50 -7.13 -10.30
CA PRO A 24 -12.99 -6.57 -9.05
C PRO A 24 -12.39 -7.27 -7.83
N GLY A 25 -12.02 -6.51 -6.81
CA GLY A 25 -11.44 -7.08 -5.58
C GLY A 25 -10.04 -7.67 -5.77
N LYS A 26 -9.34 -7.37 -6.88
CA LYS A 26 -7.96 -7.85 -7.17
C LYS A 26 -7.01 -7.79 -5.96
N PRO A 27 -6.95 -6.73 -5.14
CA PRO A 27 -6.05 -6.70 -3.97
C PRO A 27 -6.30 -7.83 -2.95
N LEU A 28 -7.55 -8.32 -2.87
CA LEU A 28 -7.97 -9.38 -1.96
C LEU A 28 -7.84 -10.79 -2.56
N ALA A 29 -7.56 -10.89 -3.87
CA ALA A 29 -7.44 -12.17 -4.55
C ALA A 29 -6.30 -12.98 -3.92
N LEU A 30 -6.55 -14.26 -3.62
CA LEU A 30 -5.54 -15.11 -3.02
C LEU A 30 -4.54 -15.57 -4.08
N ILE A 31 -3.26 -15.43 -3.75
CA ILE A 31 -2.14 -16.00 -4.48
C ILE A 31 -1.37 -16.86 -3.48
N ASN A 32 -1.37 -18.18 -3.69
CA ASN A 32 -0.76 -19.16 -2.79
C ASN A 32 -1.16 -18.96 -1.31
N GLY A 33 -2.45 -18.74 -1.05
CA GLY A 33 -3.01 -18.62 0.30
C GLY A 33 -2.86 -17.25 0.97
N LYS A 34 -2.17 -16.28 0.35
CA LYS A 34 -2.09 -14.90 0.84
C LYS A 34 -2.84 -13.93 -0.09
N PRO A 35 -3.50 -12.89 0.42
CA PRO A 35 -4.05 -11.81 -0.41
C PRO A 35 -2.97 -11.18 -1.29
N MET A 36 -3.32 -10.83 -2.53
CA MET A 36 -2.40 -10.23 -3.50
C MET A 36 -1.70 -8.99 -2.94
N ILE A 37 -2.41 -8.15 -2.18
CA ILE A 37 -1.83 -6.96 -1.55
C ILE A 37 -0.74 -7.29 -0.54
N GLN A 38 -0.85 -8.42 0.17
CA GLN A 38 0.15 -8.85 1.15
C GLN A 38 1.49 -9.15 0.46
N HIS A 39 1.47 -9.80 -0.70
CA HIS A 39 2.70 -10.03 -1.49
C HIS A 39 3.39 -8.72 -1.88
N VAL A 40 2.63 -7.70 -2.29
CA VAL A 40 3.19 -6.39 -2.67
C VAL A 40 3.84 -5.70 -1.46
N VAL A 41 3.15 -5.73 -0.31
CA VAL A 41 3.67 -5.16 0.93
C VAL A 41 4.94 -5.86 1.39
N GLU A 42 4.96 -7.19 1.42
CA GLU A 42 6.12 -7.98 1.83
C GLU A 42 7.34 -7.69 0.94
N ARG A 43 7.14 -7.46 -0.37
CA ARG A 43 8.23 -7.04 -1.27
C ARG A 43 8.70 -5.62 -1.03
N ALA A 44 7.79 -4.69 -0.76
CA ALA A 44 8.18 -3.31 -0.41
C ALA A 44 9.00 -3.28 0.89
N GLN A 45 8.62 -4.07 1.90
CA GLN A 45 9.35 -4.14 3.18
C GLN A 45 10.78 -4.72 3.06
N GLN A 46 11.11 -5.39 1.95
CA GLN A 46 12.47 -5.89 1.69
C GLN A 46 13.42 -4.81 1.17
N VAL A 47 12.92 -3.61 0.85
CA VAL A 47 13.73 -2.52 0.28
C VAL A 47 14.33 -1.68 1.41
N GLU A 48 15.65 -1.77 1.59
CA GLU A 48 16.38 -1.18 2.72
C GLU A 48 16.23 0.34 2.86
N ILE A 49 16.11 1.08 1.74
CA ILE A 49 15.99 2.54 1.78
C ILE A 49 14.59 3.01 2.25
N LEU A 50 13.59 2.12 2.23
CA LEU A 50 12.24 2.49 2.65
C LEU A 50 12.13 2.51 4.17
N SER A 51 11.92 3.70 4.71
CA SER A 51 11.67 3.89 6.14
C SER A 51 10.28 3.39 6.56
N ARG A 52 9.30 3.40 5.63
CA ARG A 52 7.90 3.08 5.90
C ARG A 52 7.21 2.55 4.65
N VAL A 53 6.22 1.67 4.85
CA VAL A 53 5.32 1.14 3.81
C VAL A 53 3.89 1.35 4.29
N VAL A 54 3.07 2.01 3.47
CA VAL A 54 1.67 2.34 3.79
C VAL A 54 0.77 1.96 2.62
N VAL A 55 -0.34 1.28 2.89
CA VAL A 55 -1.36 0.99 1.86
C VAL A 55 -2.40 2.12 1.83
N ALA A 56 -2.58 2.75 0.68
CA ALA A 56 -3.64 3.74 0.48
C ALA A 56 -4.84 3.07 -0.19
N THR A 57 -6.01 3.04 0.46
CA THR A 57 -7.18 2.33 -0.05
C THR A 57 -8.49 3.10 0.12
N ASP A 58 -9.38 2.94 -0.84
CA ASP A 58 -10.74 3.50 -0.81
C ASP A 58 -11.77 2.53 -0.21
N ASP A 59 -11.36 1.31 0.19
CA ASP A 59 -12.28 0.24 0.58
C ASP A 59 -11.92 -0.38 1.92
N ARG A 60 -12.90 -0.45 2.83
CA ARG A 60 -12.71 -1.00 4.18
C ARG A 60 -12.28 -2.46 4.20
N ARG A 61 -12.71 -3.28 3.22
CA ARG A 61 -12.35 -4.70 3.17
C ARG A 61 -10.85 -4.87 2.92
N ILE A 62 -10.26 -3.98 2.11
CA ILE A 62 -8.81 -3.95 1.89
C ILE A 62 -8.10 -3.48 3.15
N ALA A 63 -8.60 -2.42 3.79
CA ALA A 63 -8.05 -1.91 5.04
C ALA A 63 -8.02 -2.98 6.16
N GLU A 64 -9.11 -3.71 6.34
CA GLU A 64 -9.21 -4.80 7.32
C GLU A 64 -8.20 -5.91 7.05
N VAL A 65 -8.04 -6.32 5.79
CA VAL A 65 -7.05 -7.33 5.40
C VAL A 65 -5.63 -6.82 5.65
N VAL A 66 -5.32 -5.57 5.30
CA VAL A 66 -4.00 -4.96 5.56
C VAL A 66 -3.71 -4.88 7.06
N SER A 67 -4.70 -4.48 7.85
CA SER A 67 -4.60 -4.45 9.30
C SER A 67 -4.37 -5.84 9.91
N SER A 68 -4.99 -6.88 9.35
CA SER A 68 -4.87 -8.25 9.86
C SER A 68 -3.45 -8.84 9.78
N PHE A 69 -2.61 -8.33 8.88
CA PHE A 69 -1.18 -8.69 8.78
C PHE A 69 -0.24 -7.59 9.29
N GLY A 70 -0.76 -6.62 10.05
CA GLY A 70 0.04 -5.70 10.86
C GLY A 70 0.69 -4.55 10.10
N VAL A 71 0.13 -4.15 8.94
CA VAL A 71 0.70 -3.08 8.10
C VAL A 71 -0.15 -1.81 8.17
N GLU A 72 0.51 -0.66 8.08
CA GLU A 72 -0.13 0.65 8.08
C GLU A 72 -1.00 0.84 6.83
N TYR A 73 -2.19 1.40 7.00
CA TYR A 73 -3.04 1.82 5.90
C TYR A 73 -3.61 3.22 6.13
N VAL A 74 -3.99 3.88 5.04
CA VAL A 74 -4.74 5.13 5.04
C VAL A 74 -5.98 5.00 4.17
N MET A 75 -7.10 5.49 4.68
CA MET A 75 -8.33 5.57 3.89
C MET A 75 -8.26 6.77 2.94
N THR A 76 -8.44 6.52 1.65
CA THR A 76 -8.55 7.55 0.61
C THR A 76 -10.00 7.75 0.18
N ARG A 77 -10.27 8.84 -0.54
CA ARG A 77 -11.55 9.03 -1.24
C ARG A 77 -11.66 8.03 -2.39
N ASP A 78 -12.87 7.60 -2.72
CA ASP A 78 -13.15 6.59 -3.73
C ASP A 78 -13.27 7.16 -5.17
N ASN A 79 -13.22 8.48 -5.29
CA ASN A 79 -13.47 9.23 -6.51
C ASN A 79 -12.23 9.93 -7.09
N HIS A 80 -11.02 9.51 -6.70
CA HIS A 80 -9.81 9.97 -7.38
C HIS A 80 -9.83 9.51 -8.84
N VAL A 81 -9.68 10.49 -9.75
CA VAL A 81 -9.69 10.27 -11.20
C VAL A 81 -8.38 9.61 -11.66
N SER A 82 -7.27 9.99 -11.01
CA SER A 82 -5.93 9.48 -11.25
C SER A 82 -5.28 9.03 -9.94
N GLY A 83 -4.25 8.19 -10.04
CA GLY A 83 -3.43 7.80 -8.89
C GLY A 83 -2.36 8.84 -8.52
N SER A 84 -2.07 9.79 -9.42
CA SER A 84 -0.96 10.74 -9.28
C SER A 84 -1.31 12.18 -9.68
N ASP A 85 -2.36 12.41 -10.46
CA ASP A 85 -2.80 13.74 -10.93
C ASP A 85 -3.82 14.40 -10.00
#